data_AF-A0A9P1DA13-F1
#
_entry.id   AF-A0A9P1DA13-F1
#
_cell.length_a   1.000
_cell.length_b   1.000
_cell.length_c   1.000
_cell.angle_alpha   90.00
_cell.angle_beta   90.00
_cell.angle_gamma   90.00
#
_symmetry.space_group_name_H-M   'P 1'
#
loop_
_entity.id
_entity.type
_entity.pdbx_description
1 polymer ?
#
loop_
_entity_poly.entity_id
_entity_poly.type
_entity_poly.pdbx_seq_one_letter_code
_entity_poly.pdbx_strand_id
1 'polypeptide(L)'
;MAEIMEGGLRSSFRQMDQYRKFNQSCGLLGTQKRRQLADPKNQRKAAALNCTQDSDLYDLPWNDSATCQDFDPEAVAQAEQEAQEQWELEREQLMQQAEEAKLEAQADRVEEVVAMRKGFDDLEAVLKKDEAIMKRAHSYSRLSAAVLNLEEALLRGNATKELEAVQQAAAEAGDSFVSGLLKSLPVDLLAQPVPTESGLRHVLSEHLSRWATAALVPPDSGLLGELLGRAFRQFYILDGEDVCMPQESETARNLRVLGKAAKHTNVREALPLLDELQGLAAKRVEATTQEARQVLHVRKTFNTLDNICQEERLANYAARGEDPSKDQEWLEVFGPPVSKQPKHAKGGKKPGKPKPKKRKNSQQSNSMVSRGETSSQASESELGDESDDNRSTTSKQSDASESSRVSKASKQSSQVSSKPKGRSGIEIRRQQAEEKERKQQDKERQQRFKEMHTIMESSDEEDFSESGTEEESDDDDMMTAVEKILAGGTGRVR
;
A
#
# COMPACT_ATOMS: atom_id res chain seq x y z
N MET A 1 6.59 7.41 2.85
CA MET A 1 6.14 8.79 2.52
C MET A 1 6.53 9.82 3.60
N ALA A 2 6.12 9.67 4.88
CA ALA A 2 6.49 10.63 5.94
C ALA A 2 8.02 10.78 6.12
N GLU A 3 8.80 9.69 6.10
CA GLU A 3 10.27 9.76 6.20
C GLU A 3 10.95 10.38 4.96
N ILE A 4 10.35 10.27 3.77
CA ILE A 4 10.88 10.89 2.54
C ILE A 4 10.56 12.38 2.52
N MET A 5 9.35 12.77 2.98
CA MET A 5 9.00 14.17 3.19
C MET A 5 9.84 14.79 4.31
N GLU A 6 10.10 14.07 5.40
CA GLU A 6 11.04 14.52 6.44
C GLU A 6 12.46 14.62 5.89
N GLY A 7 12.92 13.69 5.05
CA GLY A 7 14.23 13.75 4.42
C GLY A 7 14.39 14.98 3.50
N GLY A 8 13.38 15.26 2.68
CA GLY A 8 13.33 16.43 1.81
C GLY A 8 13.25 17.75 2.59
N LEU A 9 12.39 17.80 3.62
CA LEU A 9 12.27 18.97 4.51
C LEU A 9 13.56 19.20 5.30
N ARG A 10 14.18 18.16 5.87
CA ARG A 10 15.47 18.27 6.57
C ARG A 10 16.60 18.72 5.64
N SER A 11 16.58 18.30 4.37
CA SER A 11 17.53 18.78 3.36
C SER A 11 17.32 20.26 3.04
N SER A 12 16.06 20.67 2.82
CA SER A 12 15.69 22.07 2.57
C SER A 12 16.01 22.98 3.76
N PHE A 13 15.75 22.52 5.00
CA PHE A 13 16.12 23.22 6.22
C PHE A 13 17.64 23.36 6.38
N ARG A 14 18.44 22.32 6.04
CA ARG A 14 19.91 22.45 6.04
C ARG A 14 20.41 23.45 5.01
N GLN A 15 19.77 23.53 3.84
CA GLN A 15 20.12 24.49 2.79
C GLN A 15 19.76 25.93 3.19
N MET A 16 18.58 26.14 3.78
CA MET A 16 18.20 27.44 4.36
C MET A 16 19.12 27.85 5.52
N ASP A 17 19.54 26.91 6.36
CA ASP A 17 20.43 27.20 7.49
C ASP A 17 21.87 27.50 7.01
N GLN A 18 22.33 26.86 5.93
CA GLN A 18 23.56 27.24 5.24
C GLN A 18 23.47 28.63 4.61
N TYR A 19 22.33 28.98 3.99
CA TYR A 19 22.12 30.31 3.42
C TYR A 19 22.04 31.39 4.51
N ARG A 20 21.42 31.08 5.66
CA ARG A 20 21.39 31.97 6.83
C ARG A 20 22.79 32.16 7.43
N LYS A 21 23.59 31.09 7.54
CA LYS A 21 24.99 31.15 7.98
C LYS A 21 25.87 31.92 7.00
N PHE A 22 25.64 31.78 5.70
CA PHE A 22 26.32 32.54 4.66
C PHE A 22 25.96 34.04 4.76
N ASN A 23 24.67 34.39 4.89
CA ASN A 23 24.25 35.78 5.09
C ASN A 23 24.74 36.37 6.41
N GLN A 24 24.79 35.58 7.49
CA GLN A 24 25.43 36.01 8.75
C GLN A 24 26.94 36.19 8.58
N SER A 25 27.61 35.33 7.82
CA SER A 25 29.04 35.48 7.49
C SER A 25 29.30 36.73 6.64
N CYS A 26 28.48 37.00 5.64
CA CYS A 26 28.55 38.20 4.81
C CYS A 26 28.20 39.47 5.59
N GLY A 27 27.22 39.41 6.50
CA GLY A 27 26.91 40.49 7.45
C GLY A 27 28.05 40.70 8.46
N LEU A 28 28.71 39.63 8.90
CA LEU A 28 29.91 39.69 9.73
C LEU A 28 31.11 40.23 8.96
N LEU A 29 31.30 39.91 7.68
CA LEU A 29 32.34 40.51 6.83
C LEU A 29 32.09 42.01 6.61
N GLY A 30 30.84 42.42 6.39
CA GLY A 30 30.45 43.82 6.30
C GLY A 30 30.66 44.59 7.62
N THR A 31 30.33 43.97 8.75
CA THR A 31 30.54 44.58 10.08
C THR A 31 31.97 44.46 10.58
N GLN A 32 32.76 43.47 10.15
CA GLN A 32 34.17 43.30 10.47
C GLN A 32 35.03 44.24 9.63
N LYS A 33 34.67 44.51 8.37
CA LYS A 33 35.29 45.58 7.57
C LYS A 33 34.93 46.97 8.13
N ARG A 34 33.69 47.19 8.59
CA ARG A 34 33.33 48.41 9.36
C ARG A 34 34.02 48.50 10.72
N ARG A 35 34.23 47.38 11.44
CA ARG A 35 34.97 47.33 12.71
C ARG A 35 36.49 47.46 12.53
N GLN A 36 37.06 47.04 11.40
CA GLN A 36 38.47 47.30 11.07
C GLN A 36 38.72 48.76 10.67
N LEU A 37 37.71 49.44 10.12
CA LEU A 37 37.68 50.90 9.91
C LEU A 37 37.35 51.69 11.21
N ALA A 38 36.67 51.06 12.16
CA ALA A 38 36.34 51.63 13.48
C ALA A 38 37.24 51.14 14.62
N ASP A 39 38.31 50.38 14.33
CA ASP A 39 39.26 49.92 15.33
C ASP A 39 40.05 51.17 15.81
N PRO A 40 39.99 51.53 17.11
CA PRO A 40 40.68 52.71 17.62
C PRO A 40 42.20 52.65 17.41
N LYS A 41 42.79 51.48 17.13
CA LYS A 41 44.21 51.39 16.75
C LYS A 41 44.48 51.79 15.30
N ASN A 42 43.54 51.58 14.37
CA ASN A 42 43.62 52.08 13.00
C ASN A 42 43.15 53.53 12.89
N GLN A 43 42.18 53.96 13.68
CA GLN A 43 41.88 55.39 13.85
C GLN A 43 43.04 56.12 14.54
N ARG A 44 43.81 55.48 15.44
CA ARG A 44 45.06 56.06 15.95
C ARG A 44 46.18 56.09 14.92
N LYS A 45 46.21 55.25 13.89
CA LYS A 45 47.18 55.38 12.78
C LYS A 45 46.74 56.43 11.75
N ALA A 46 45.46 56.51 11.43
CA ALA A 46 44.91 57.56 10.58
C ALA A 46 44.89 58.94 11.29
N ALA A 47 44.69 58.97 12.60
CA ALA A 47 44.82 60.17 13.42
C ALA A 47 46.27 60.45 13.86
N ALA A 48 47.18 59.48 13.93
CA ALA A 48 48.62 59.77 14.11
C ALA A 48 49.26 60.31 12.83
N LEU A 49 48.65 60.08 11.65
CA LEU A 49 49.02 60.75 10.41
C LEU A 49 48.35 62.13 10.24
N ASN A 50 47.40 62.50 11.10
CA ASN A 50 46.72 63.82 11.07
C ASN A 50 46.80 64.62 12.39
N CYS A 51 47.47 64.12 13.43
CA CYS A 51 47.70 64.79 14.72
C CYS A 51 49.16 64.61 15.19
N THR A 52 50.12 64.75 14.30
CA THR A 52 51.36 65.45 14.65
C THR A 52 51.17 66.93 14.29
N GLN A 53 50.24 67.57 15.03
CA GLN A 53 50.40 68.98 15.37
C GLN A 53 51.61 69.02 16.33
N ASP A 54 52.81 68.97 15.77
CA ASP A 54 53.97 69.59 16.39
C ASP A 54 53.69 71.09 16.39
N SER A 55 53.11 71.52 17.50
CA SER A 55 52.75 72.89 17.82
C SER A 55 53.97 73.72 18.24
N ASP A 56 55.13 73.48 17.62
CA ASP A 56 56.39 74.20 17.86
C ASP A 56 57.20 74.47 16.56
N LEU A 57 56.58 74.34 15.38
CA LEU A 57 57.23 74.69 14.10
C LEU A 57 56.53 75.84 13.36
N TYR A 58 56.06 76.83 14.12
CA TYR A 58 55.74 78.17 13.62
C TYR A 58 56.85 79.14 14.05
N ASP A 59 58.04 78.97 13.46
CA ASP A 59 59.04 80.04 13.29
C ASP A 59 60.10 79.60 12.27
N LEU A 60 59.64 78.97 11.18
CA LEU A 60 60.42 78.97 9.96
C LEU A 60 60.03 80.23 9.18
N PRO A 61 60.98 81.13 8.87
CA PRO A 61 60.70 82.26 8.02
C PRO A 61 60.17 81.69 6.70
N TRP A 62 58.94 82.10 6.36
CA TRP A 62 58.46 82.01 5.00
C TRP A 62 59.50 82.72 4.14
N ASN A 63 60.41 81.93 3.57
CA ASN A 63 61.38 82.42 2.63
C ASN A 63 60.56 82.63 1.35
N ASP A 64 59.93 83.80 1.25
CA ASP A 64 59.09 84.34 0.17
C ASP A 64 59.87 84.50 -1.16
N SER A 65 60.81 83.61 -1.45
CA SER A 65 61.65 83.69 -2.63
C SER A 65 62.17 82.33 -3.13
N ALA A 66 61.50 81.23 -2.76
CA ALA A 66 61.44 80.10 -3.68
C ALA A 66 60.46 80.51 -4.79
N THR A 67 61.01 81.26 -5.74
CA THR A 67 60.39 81.62 -7.02
C THR A 67 59.44 80.52 -7.43
N CYS A 68 58.14 80.84 -7.51
CA CYS A 68 57.18 80.08 -8.29
C CYS A 68 57.75 80.02 -9.71
N GLN A 69 58.64 79.07 -9.93
CA GLN A 69 59.19 78.73 -11.22
C GLN A 69 57.98 78.27 -12.01
N ASP A 70 57.54 79.17 -12.90
CA ASP A 70 56.73 78.93 -14.09
C ASP A 70 56.30 77.46 -14.22
N PHE A 71 55.25 77.09 -13.48
CA PHE A 71 54.54 75.85 -13.78
C PHE A 71 53.95 76.09 -15.16
N ASP A 72 54.53 75.45 -16.17
CA ASP A 72 54.00 75.51 -17.53
C ASP A 72 52.53 75.11 -17.46
N PRO A 73 51.59 76.06 -17.68
CA PRO A 73 50.15 75.77 -17.56
C PRO A 73 49.73 74.70 -18.56
N GLU A 74 50.49 74.53 -19.63
CA GLU A 74 50.34 73.47 -20.62
C GLU A 74 50.66 72.08 -20.04
N ALA A 75 51.67 71.94 -19.17
CA ALA A 75 52.03 70.65 -18.56
C ALA A 75 50.99 70.21 -17.52
N VAL A 76 50.40 71.15 -16.78
CA VAL A 76 49.30 70.86 -15.84
C VAL A 76 48.04 70.47 -16.60
N ALA A 77 47.68 71.20 -17.67
CA ALA A 77 46.52 70.86 -18.49
C ALA A 77 46.65 69.48 -19.17
N GLN A 78 47.85 69.12 -19.64
CA GLN A 78 48.12 67.78 -20.19
C GLN A 78 48.00 66.69 -19.14
N ALA A 79 48.57 66.89 -17.94
CA ALA A 79 48.47 65.92 -16.85
C ALA A 79 47.02 65.72 -16.37
N GLU A 80 46.22 66.80 -16.32
CA GLU A 80 44.79 66.72 -16.00
C GLU A 80 44.01 65.97 -17.09
N GLN A 81 44.30 66.23 -18.37
CA GLN A 81 43.65 65.53 -19.47
C GLN A 81 44.01 64.03 -19.48
N GLU A 82 45.28 63.67 -19.32
CA GLU A 82 45.72 62.28 -19.24
C GLU A 82 45.12 61.56 -18.03
N ALA A 83 45.04 62.24 -16.88
CA ALA A 83 44.39 61.68 -15.68
C ALA A 83 42.89 61.46 -15.90
N GLN A 84 42.22 62.35 -16.63
CA GLN A 84 40.80 62.21 -16.95
C GLN A 84 40.55 61.08 -17.95
N GLU A 85 41.38 60.95 -18.99
CA GLU A 85 41.32 59.84 -19.95
C GLU A 85 41.57 58.48 -19.26
N GLN A 86 42.55 58.41 -18.35
CA GLN A 86 42.81 57.20 -17.56
C GLN A 86 41.63 56.86 -16.65
N TRP A 87 41.01 57.86 -16.02
CA TRP A 87 39.85 57.66 -15.15
C TRP A 87 38.62 57.19 -15.95
N GLU A 88 38.41 57.72 -17.15
CA GLU A 88 37.33 57.28 -18.04
C GLU A 88 37.54 55.82 -18.50
N LEU A 89 38.77 55.44 -18.87
CA LEU A 89 39.11 54.06 -19.22
C LEU A 89 38.92 53.09 -18.05
N GLU A 90 39.36 53.45 -16.84
CA GLU A 90 39.17 52.62 -15.64
C GLU A 90 37.68 52.46 -15.32
N ARG A 91 36.91 53.54 -15.45
CA ARG A 91 35.46 53.51 -15.26
C ARG A 91 34.77 52.59 -16.26
N GLU A 92 35.15 52.64 -17.54
CA GLU A 92 34.63 51.73 -18.56
C GLU A 92 34.97 50.27 -18.27
N GLN A 93 36.21 49.98 -17.87
CA GLN A 93 36.62 48.63 -17.48
C GLN A 93 35.82 48.10 -16.28
N LEU A 94 35.63 48.93 -15.25
CA LEU A 94 34.83 48.55 -14.07
C LEU A 94 33.36 48.34 -14.43
N MET A 95 32.79 49.14 -15.34
CA MET A 95 31.44 48.94 -15.83
C MET A 95 31.31 47.61 -16.59
N GLN A 96 32.27 47.30 -17.48
CA GLN A 96 32.29 46.02 -18.20
C GLN A 96 32.41 44.82 -17.26
N GLN A 97 33.30 44.88 -16.26
CA GLN A 97 33.44 43.81 -15.26
C GLN A 97 32.16 43.64 -14.42
N ALA A 98 31.49 44.74 -14.06
CA ALA A 98 30.23 44.68 -13.33
C ALA A 98 29.09 44.08 -14.18
N GLU A 99 29.05 44.38 -15.47
CA GLU A 99 28.10 43.78 -16.41
C GLU A 99 28.38 42.29 -16.62
N GLU A 100 29.64 41.89 -16.80
CA GLU A 100 30.05 40.49 -16.93
C GLU A 100 29.68 39.67 -15.69
N ALA A 101 30.03 40.16 -14.49
CA ALA A 101 29.67 39.50 -13.23
C ALA A 101 28.14 39.38 -13.04
N LYS A 102 27.38 40.36 -13.51
CA LYS A 102 25.92 40.30 -13.49
C LYS A 102 25.38 39.24 -14.46
N LEU A 103 25.97 39.11 -15.65
CA LEU A 103 25.59 38.10 -16.63
C LEU A 103 25.94 36.69 -16.15
N GLU A 104 27.10 36.50 -15.52
CA GLU A 104 27.50 35.22 -14.92
C GLU A 104 26.53 34.81 -13.81
N ALA A 105 26.21 35.71 -12.87
CA ALA A 105 25.22 35.44 -11.82
C ALA A 105 23.82 35.14 -12.37
N GLN A 106 23.45 35.73 -13.51
CA GLN A 106 22.19 35.41 -14.19
C GLN A 106 22.24 34.03 -14.86
N ALA A 107 23.36 33.65 -15.48
CA ALA A 107 23.55 32.34 -16.09
C ALA A 107 23.47 31.22 -15.04
N ASP A 108 24.15 31.38 -13.90
CA ASP A 108 24.11 30.43 -12.78
C ASP A 108 22.68 30.25 -12.26
N ARG A 109 21.94 31.35 -12.11
CA ARG A 109 20.54 31.31 -11.66
C ARG A 109 19.64 30.60 -12.66
N VAL A 110 19.89 30.75 -13.97
CA VAL A 110 19.14 30.02 -15.00
C VAL A 110 19.46 28.53 -14.92
N GLU A 111 20.72 28.14 -14.74
CA GLU A 111 21.10 26.74 -14.56
C GLU A 111 20.45 26.11 -13.33
N GLU A 112 20.41 26.82 -12.20
CA GLU A 112 19.72 26.39 -10.99
C GLU A 112 18.22 26.17 -11.23
N VAL A 113 17.55 27.10 -11.91
CA VAL A 113 16.13 26.98 -12.25
C VAL A 113 15.87 25.80 -13.19
N VAL A 114 16.76 25.55 -14.16
CA VAL A 114 16.68 24.38 -15.05
C VAL A 114 16.86 23.08 -14.26
N ALA A 115 17.81 23.03 -13.32
CA ALA A 115 18.03 21.87 -12.45
C ALA A 115 16.82 21.61 -11.54
N MET A 116 16.23 22.66 -10.96
CA MET A 116 14.99 22.55 -10.17
C MET A 116 13.82 22.04 -11.01
N ARG A 117 13.64 22.58 -12.23
CA ARG A 117 12.58 22.13 -13.14
C ARG A 117 12.72 20.64 -13.46
N LYS A 118 13.94 20.18 -13.75
CA LYS A 118 14.21 18.76 -13.96
C LYS A 118 13.87 17.93 -12.72
N GLY A 119 14.18 18.42 -11.53
CA GLY A 119 13.79 17.77 -10.27
C GLY A 119 12.27 17.65 -10.10
N PHE A 120 11.51 18.67 -10.51
CA PHE A 120 10.04 18.60 -10.50
C PHE A 120 9.50 17.61 -11.53
N ASP A 121 10.08 17.56 -12.74
CA ASP A 121 9.67 16.60 -13.77
C ASP A 121 9.93 15.14 -13.30
N ASP A 122 11.07 14.89 -12.64
CA ASP A 122 11.41 13.59 -12.06
C ASP A 122 10.44 13.21 -10.93
N LEU A 123 10.08 14.17 -10.07
CA LEU A 123 9.10 13.99 -8.99
C LEU A 123 7.70 13.67 -9.56
N GLU A 124 7.25 14.40 -10.59
CA GLU A 124 5.99 14.15 -11.27
C GLU A 124 5.96 12.74 -11.89
N ALA A 125 7.08 12.30 -12.48
CA ALA A 125 7.21 10.95 -13.03
C ALA A 125 7.11 9.86 -11.95
N VAL A 126 7.64 10.09 -10.75
CA VAL A 126 7.49 9.18 -9.59
C VAL A 126 6.04 9.17 -9.11
N LEU A 127 5.41 10.32 -8.93
CA LEU A 127 4.02 10.42 -8.48
C LEU A 127 3.04 9.73 -9.42
N LYS A 128 3.24 9.84 -10.75
CA LYS A 128 2.43 9.11 -11.75
C LYS A 128 2.56 7.60 -11.62
N LYS A 129 3.77 7.09 -11.30
CA LYS A 129 3.97 5.65 -11.05
C LYS A 129 3.28 5.22 -9.77
N ASP A 130 3.41 6.00 -8.71
CA ASP A 130 2.75 5.71 -7.42
C ASP A 130 1.22 5.74 -7.55
N GLU A 131 0.67 6.69 -8.31
CA GLU A 131 -0.77 6.74 -8.60
C GLU A 131 -1.24 5.48 -9.34
N ALA A 132 -0.48 4.99 -10.33
CA ALA A 132 -0.80 3.76 -11.04
C ALA A 132 -0.74 2.54 -10.10
N ILE A 133 0.26 2.47 -9.21
CA ILE A 133 0.38 1.40 -8.20
C ILE A 133 -0.80 1.48 -7.21
N MET A 134 -1.18 2.68 -6.75
CA MET A 134 -2.32 2.87 -5.85
C MET A 134 -3.64 2.48 -6.51
N LYS A 135 -3.88 2.90 -7.76
CA LYS A 135 -5.06 2.48 -8.54
C LYS A 135 -5.15 0.96 -8.66
N ARG A 136 -4.02 0.30 -8.94
CA ARG A 136 -3.95 -1.16 -9.01
C ARG A 136 -4.17 -1.82 -7.64
N ALA A 137 -3.62 -1.27 -6.57
CA ALA A 137 -3.86 -1.78 -5.21
C ALA A 137 -5.34 -1.67 -4.81
N HIS A 138 -5.99 -0.54 -5.15
CA HIS A 138 -7.41 -0.34 -4.89
C HIS A 138 -8.30 -1.29 -5.70
N SER A 139 -7.98 -1.55 -6.97
CA SER A 139 -8.76 -2.50 -7.78
C SER A 139 -8.67 -3.93 -7.22
N TYR A 140 -7.48 -4.39 -6.79
CA TYR A 140 -7.35 -5.70 -6.12
C TYR A 140 -8.00 -5.73 -4.73
N SER A 141 -7.95 -4.64 -3.97
CA SER A 141 -8.68 -4.55 -2.71
C SER A 141 -10.18 -4.71 -2.94
N ARG A 142 -10.74 -4.05 -3.96
CA ARG A 142 -12.15 -4.18 -4.35
C ARG A 142 -12.46 -5.60 -4.83
N LEU A 143 -11.59 -6.21 -5.62
CA LEU A 143 -11.73 -7.60 -6.05
C LEU A 143 -11.75 -8.56 -4.86
N SER A 144 -10.84 -8.40 -3.90
CA SER A 144 -10.79 -9.25 -2.70
C SER A 144 -12.05 -9.13 -1.85
N ALA A 145 -12.59 -7.92 -1.67
CA ALA A 145 -13.84 -7.70 -0.97
C ALA A 145 -15.03 -8.35 -1.72
N ALA A 146 -15.07 -8.22 -3.04
CA ALA A 146 -16.10 -8.85 -3.86
C ALA A 146 -16.03 -10.40 -3.78
N VAL A 147 -14.83 -10.98 -3.78
CA VAL A 147 -14.64 -12.43 -3.63
C VAL A 147 -15.15 -12.93 -2.29
N LEU A 148 -14.89 -12.20 -1.19
CA LEU A 148 -15.43 -12.53 0.13
C LEU A 148 -16.95 -12.44 0.18
N ASN A 149 -17.55 -11.42 -0.44
CA ASN A 149 -19.01 -11.29 -0.54
C ASN A 149 -19.61 -12.44 -1.36
N LEU A 150 -18.94 -12.85 -2.44
CA LEU A 150 -19.34 -13.99 -3.23
C LEU A 150 -19.27 -15.29 -2.44
N GLU A 151 -18.23 -15.51 -1.63
CA GLU A 151 -18.16 -16.66 -0.72
C GLU A 151 -19.36 -16.67 0.24
N GLU A 152 -19.67 -15.53 0.87
CA GLU A 152 -20.81 -15.42 1.76
C GLU A 152 -22.15 -15.67 1.03
N ALA A 153 -22.32 -15.13 -0.18
CA ALA A 153 -23.52 -15.30 -0.98
C ALA A 153 -23.70 -16.74 -1.49
N LEU A 154 -22.59 -17.46 -1.77
CA LEU A 154 -22.61 -18.88 -2.07
C LEU A 154 -23.11 -19.70 -0.88
N LEU A 155 -22.71 -19.35 0.35
CA LEU A 155 -23.23 -20.01 1.55
C LEU A 155 -24.73 -19.76 1.76
N ARG A 156 -25.25 -18.61 1.31
CA ARG A 156 -26.67 -18.24 1.40
C ARG A 156 -27.52 -18.73 0.23
N GLY A 157 -26.92 -19.13 -0.88
CA GLY A 157 -27.61 -19.58 -2.10
C GLY A 157 -28.14 -18.47 -3.00
N ASN A 158 -27.56 -17.27 -2.94
CA ASN A 158 -27.96 -16.11 -3.75
C ASN A 158 -26.73 -15.47 -4.43
N ALA A 159 -25.88 -16.28 -5.05
CA ALA A 159 -24.55 -15.87 -5.51
C ALA A 159 -24.53 -15.14 -6.87
N THR A 160 -25.66 -15.09 -7.59
CA THR A 160 -25.71 -14.55 -8.95
C THR A 160 -25.30 -13.08 -9.03
N LYS A 161 -25.85 -12.25 -8.13
CA LYS A 161 -25.54 -10.80 -8.07
C LYS A 161 -24.08 -10.55 -7.68
N GLU A 162 -23.59 -11.27 -6.69
CA GLU A 162 -22.21 -11.12 -6.24
C GLU A 162 -21.22 -11.63 -7.30
N LEU A 163 -21.58 -12.66 -8.08
CA LEU A 163 -20.72 -13.11 -9.18
C LEU A 163 -20.56 -12.02 -10.24
N GLU A 164 -21.64 -11.33 -10.61
CA GLU A 164 -21.57 -10.18 -11.52
C GLU A 164 -20.68 -9.08 -10.94
N ALA A 165 -20.80 -8.79 -9.64
CA ALA A 165 -19.95 -7.82 -8.94
C ALA A 165 -18.46 -8.22 -8.98
N VAL A 166 -18.13 -9.50 -8.77
CA VAL A 166 -16.74 -10.00 -8.88
C VAL A 166 -16.25 -9.93 -10.33
N GLN A 167 -17.08 -10.26 -11.31
CA GLN A 167 -16.72 -10.14 -12.73
C GLN A 167 -16.44 -8.69 -13.12
N GLN A 168 -17.25 -7.74 -12.64
CA GLN A 168 -17.02 -6.32 -12.83
C GLN A 168 -15.73 -5.86 -12.16
N ALA A 169 -15.49 -6.24 -10.89
CA ALA A 169 -14.25 -5.92 -10.18
C ALA A 169 -13.01 -6.52 -10.86
N ALA A 170 -13.10 -7.72 -11.41
CA ALA A 170 -12.02 -8.36 -12.16
C ALA A 170 -11.75 -7.64 -13.49
N ALA A 171 -12.79 -7.16 -14.18
CA ALA A 171 -12.65 -6.36 -15.39
C ALA A 171 -12.00 -4.99 -15.10
N GLU A 172 -12.38 -4.33 -14.01
CA GLU A 172 -11.76 -3.09 -13.53
C GLU A 172 -10.28 -3.28 -13.14
N ALA A 173 -9.94 -4.42 -12.52
CA ALA A 173 -8.56 -4.79 -12.20
C ALA A 173 -7.73 -5.18 -13.44
N GLY A 174 -8.38 -5.45 -14.58
CA GLY A 174 -7.73 -5.94 -15.80
C GLY A 174 -7.24 -7.40 -15.69
N ASP A 175 -7.79 -8.19 -14.76
CA ASP A 175 -7.35 -9.56 -14.52
C ASP A 175 -8.07 -10.56 -15.44
N SER A 176 -7.40 -10.87 -16.56
CA SER A 176 -7.88 -11.86 -17.53
C SER A 176 -7.94 -13.29 -16.99
N PHE A 177 -7.12 -13.62 -15.98
CA PHE A 177 -7.10 -14.95 -15.39
C PHE A 177 -8.32 -15.14 -14.49
N VAL A 178 -8.58 -14.20 -13.59
CA VAL A 178 -9.74 -14.24 -12.68
C VAL A 178 -11.03 -14.24 -13.49
N SER A 179 -11.15 -13.37 -14.50
CA SER A 179 -12.34 -13.37 -15.37
C SER A 179 -12.50 -14.68 -16.15
N GLY A 180 -11.41 -15.32 -16.61
CA GLY A 180 -11.45 -16.65 -17.22
C GLY A 180 -11.90 -17.74 -16.24
N LEU A 181 -11.41 -17.69 -15.00
CA LEU A 181 -11.78 -18.62 -13.94
C LEU A 181 -13.26 -18.49 -13.56
N LEU A 182 -13.78 -17.26 -13.42
CA LEU A 182 -15.19 -17.01 -13.10
C LEU A 182 -16.13 -17.49 -14.21
N LYS A 183 -15.70 -17.43 -15.48
CA LYS A 183 -16.46 -17.99 -16.61
C LYS A 183 -16.50 -19.51 -16.61
N SER A 184 -15.53 -20.17 -15.96
CA SER A 184 -15.51 -21.63 -15.83
C SER A 184 -16.40 -22.14 -14.69
N LEU A 185 -16.91 -21.26 -13.83
CA LEU A 185 -17.82 -21.64 -12.76
C LEU A 185 -19.17 -22.06 -13.36
N PRO A 186 -19.68 -23.27 -13.05
CA PRO A 186 -20.98 -23.71 -13.55
C PRO A 186 -22.10 -22.87 -12.93
N VAL A 187 -22.98 -22.35 -13.79
CA VAL A 187 -24.08 -21.42 -13.41
C VAL A 187 -25.05 -22.08 -12.43
N ASP A 188 -25.24 -23.40 -12.53
CA ASP A 188 -26.17 -24.16 -11.69
C ASP A 188 -25.83 -24.07 -10.19
N LEU A 189 -24.53 -23.92 -9.85
CA LEU A 189 -24.08 -23.82 -8.46
C LEU A 189 -24.35 -22.44 -7.84
N LEU A 190 -24.65 -21.44 -8.66
CA LEU A 190 -24.93 -20.08 -8.18
C LEU A 190 -26.36 -19.94 -7.66
N ALA A 191 -27.25 -20.80 -8.13
CA ALA A 191 -28.66 -20.81 -7.77
C ALA A 191 -28.97 -21.61 -6.50
N GLN A 192 -28.00 -22.40 -6.01
CA GLN A 192 -28.17 -23.25 -4.84
C GLN A 192 -27.15 -22.89 -3.76
N PRO A 193 -27.53 -22.97 -2.47
CA PRO A 193 -26.60 -22.74 -1.37
C PRO A 193 -25.51 -23.81 -1.40
N VAL A 194 -24.25 -23.37 -1.49
CA VAL A 194 -23.09 -24.25 -1.46
C VAL A 194 -22.92 -24.75 -0.02
N PRO A 195 -23.04 -26.06 0.24
CA PRO A 195 -22.90 -26.58 1.59
C PRO A 195 -21.48 -26.33 2.12
N THR A 196 -21.40 -25.76 3.32
CA THR A 196 -20.15 -25.69 4.10
C THR A 196 -19.57 -27.08 4.30
N GLU A 197 -18.29 -27.22 4.64
CA GLU A 197 -17.70 -28.55 4.84
C GLU A 197 -18.42 -29.37 5.92
N SER A 198 -18.84 -28.72 7.00
CA SER A 198 -19.65 -29.33 8.05
C SER A 198 -21.03 -29.72 7.52
N GLY A 199 -21.65 -28.87 6.70
CA GLY A 199 -22.88 -29.19 5.98
C GLY A 199 -22.71 -30.40 5.06
N LEU A 200 -21.62 -30.45 4.31
CA LEU A 200 -21.30 -31.52 3.37
C LEU A 200 -21.01 -32.83 4.11
N ARG A 201 -20.36 -32.78 5.28
CA ARG A 201 -20.20 -33.94 6.17
C ARG A 201 -21.54 -34.42 6.71
N HIS A 202 -22.42 -33.51 7.11
CA HIS A 202 -23.76 -33.86 7.60
C HIS A 202 -24.60 -34.51 6.49
N VAL A 203 -24.66 -33.86 5.32
CA VAL A 203 -25.35 -34.35 4.12
C VAL A 203 -24.77 -35.71 3.70
N LEU A 204 -23.45 -35.84 3.64
CA LEU A 204 -22.80 -37.12 3.34
C LEU A 204 -23.15 -38.19 4.37
N SER A 205 -23.13 -37.89 5.68
CA SER A 205 -23.49 -38.86 6.71
C SER A 205 -24.94 -39.33 6.61
N GLU A 206 -25.85 -38.42 6.27
CA GLU A 206 -27.26 -38.73 6.03
C GLU A 206 -27.42 -39.59 4.77
N HIS A 207 -26.72 -39.24 3.69
CA HIS A 207 -26.73 -39.99 2.44
C HIS A 207 -26.09 -41.37 2.56
N LEU A 208 -24.94 -41.50 3.23
CA LEU A 208 -24.30 -42.79 3.54
C LEU A 208 -25.29 -43.72 4.23
N SER A 209 -26.09 -43.16 5.14
CA SER A 209 -27.11 -43.90 5.85
C SER A 209 -28.28 -44.36 4.95
N ARG A 210 -28.67 -43.52 3.99
CA ARG A 210 -29.67 -43.85 2.95
C ARG A 210 -29.12 -44.85 1.94
N TRP A 211 -27.86 -44.75 1.55
CA TRP A 211 -27.20 -45.68 0.63
C TRP A 211 -26.94 -47.04 1.27
N ALA A 212 -26.59 -47.09 2.55
CA ALA A 212 -26.51 -48.34 3.30
C ALA A 212 -27.87 -49.03 3.35
N THR A 213 -28.95 -48.26 3.57
CA THR A 213 -30.33 -48.77 3.47
C THR A 213 -30.59 -49.33 2.08
N ALA A 214 -30.23 -48.60 1.02
CA ALA A 214 -30.43 -49.02 -0.37
C ALA A 214 -29.62 -50.25 -0.77
N ALA A 215 -28.39 -50.41 -0.27
CA ALA A 215 -27.55 -51.57 -0.53
C ALA A 215 -28.14 -52.87 0.07
N LEU A 216 -28.91 -52.74 1.16
CA LEU A 216 -29.63 -53.84 1.81
C LEU A 216 -30.97 -54.17 1.11
N VAL A 217 -31.45 -53.33 0.18
CA VAL A 217 -32.69 -53.59 -0.56
C VAL A 217 -32.37 -54.55 -1.72
N PRO A 218 -32.99 -55.75 -1.78
CA PRO A 218 -32.84 -56.64 -2.92
C PRO A 218 -33.32 -55.95 -4.22
N PRO A 219 -32.71 -56.21 -5.39
CA PRO A 219 -33.27 -55.71 -6.64
C PRO A 219 -34.73 -56.19 -6.81
N ASP A 220 -35.58 -55.35 -7.39
CA ASP A 220 -37.00 -55.63 -7.71
C ASP A 220 -37.95 -55.89 -6.53
N SER A 221 -37.50 -55.67 -5.29
CA SER A 221 -38.29 -55.96 -4.07
C SER A 221 -39.37 -54.92 -3.72
N GLY A 222 -39.47 -53.83 -4.49
CA GLY A 222 -40.46 -52.77 -4.29
C GLY A 222 -40.42 -52.14 -2.90
N LEU A 223 -41.58 -51.67 -2.42
CA LEU A 223 -41.72 -50.96 -1.15
C LEU A 223 -41.43 -51.84 0.08
N LEU A 224 -41.67 -53.15 -0.04
CA LEU A 224 -41.38 -54.12 1.03
C LEU A 224 -39.86 -54.24 1.27
N GLY A 225 -39.09 -54.26 0.18
CA GLY A 225 -37.63 -54.26 0.26
C GLY A 225 -37.06 -53.02 0.95
N GLU A 226 -37.63 -51.84 0.69
CA GLU A 226 -37.22 -50.61 1.38
C GLU A 226 -37.50 -50.65 2.89
N LEU A 227 -38.65 -51.19 3.30
CA LEU A 227 -38.97 -51.43 4.71
C LEU A 227 -37.98 -52.42 5.36
N LEU A 228 -37.66 -53.51 4.65
CA LEU A 228 -36.67 -54.48 5.11
C LEU A 228 -35.29 -53.84 5.27
N GLY A 229 -34.84 -53.08 4.26
CA GLY A 229 -33.56 -52.38 4.30
C GLY A 229 -33.47 -51.40 5.46
N ARG A 230 -34.56 -50.67 5.78
CA ARG A 230 -34.62 -49.77 6.95
C ARG A 230 -34.54 -50.54 8.27
N ALA A 231 -35.23 -51.67 8.37
CA ALA A 231 -35.16 -52.53 9.55
C ALA A 231 -33.74 -53.09 9.72
N PHE A 232 -33.14 -53.65 8.67
CA PHE A 232 -31.79 -54.20 8.71
C PHE A 232 -30.74 -53.15 9.03
N ARG A 233 -30.90 -51.91 8.58
CA ARG A 233 -30.00 -50.81 8.95
C ARG A 233 -29.96 -50.58 10.46
N GLN A 234 -31.07 -50.73 11.20
CA GLN A 234 -31.05 -50.55 12.66
C GLN A 234 -30.19 -51.61 13.36
N PHE A 235 -30.09 -52.80 12.77
CA PHE A 235 -29.23 -53.88 13.28
C PHE A 235 -27.79 -53.79 12.77
N TYR A 236 -27.53 -52.92 11.79
CA TYR A 236 -26.24 -52.81 11.14
C TYR A 236 -25.49 -51.55 11.61
N ILE A 237 -24.46 -51.75 12.42
CA ILE A 237 -23.52 -50.69 12.74
C ILE A 237 -22.53 -50.59 11.58
N LEU A 238 -22.43 -49.41 10.96
CA LEU A 238 -21.44 -49.11 9.91
C LEU A 238 -20.02 -49.00 10.50
N ASP A 239 -19.58 -49.98 11.27
CA ASP A 239 -18.20 -50.10 11.73
C ASP A 239 -17.42 -50.87 10.65
N GLY A 240 -16.86 -50.11 9.72
CA GLY A 240 -16.32 -50.54 8.43
C GLY A 240 -15.12 -51.50 8.41
N GLU A 241 -14.99 -52.44 9.34
CA GLU A 241 -13.99 -53.52 9.27
C GLU A 241 -14.61 -54.91 9.27
N ASP A 242 -15.63 -55.19 10.09
CA ASP A 242 -16.18 -56.54 10.23
C ASP A 242 -17.64 -56.63 9.78
N VAL A 243 -17.81 -56.75 8.47
CA VAL A 243 -19.08 -57.16 7.87
C VAL A 243 -19.11 -58.69 7.83
N CYS A 244 -19.83 -59.33 8.77
CA CYS A 244 -20.09 -60.78 8.80
C CYS A 244 -21.05 -61.25 7.68
N MET A 245 -20.79 -60.82 6.45
CA MET A 245 -21.53 -61.24 5.26
C MET A 245 -20.58 -61.99 4.31
N PRO A 246 -21.09 -62.92 3.48
CA PRO A 246 -20.28 -63.62 2.48
C PRO A 246 -19.53 -62.60 1.61
N GLN A 247 -18.20 -62.71 1.55
CA GLN A 247 -17.33 -61.74 0.87
C GLN A 247 -17.63 -61.58 -0.62
N GLU A 248 -18.31 -62.56 -1.22
CA GLU A 248 -18.63 -62.60 -2.65
C GLU A 248 -19.89 -61.80 -3.00
N SER A 249 -20.71 -61.39 -2.03
CA SER A 249 -21.94 -60.64 -2.35
C SER A 249 -21.67 -59.17 -2.66
N GLU A 250 -22.28 -58.66 -3.73
CA GLU A 250 -22.21 -57.24 -4.12
C GLU A 250 -22.62 -56.31 -2.97
N THR A 251 -23.66 -56.70 -2.22
CA THR A 251 -24.12 -56.00 -1.01
C THR A 251 -23.03 -55.91 0.05
N ALA A 252 -22.33 -57.01 0.35
CA ALA A 252 -21.24 -56.98 1.34
C ALA A 252 -20.09 -56.07 0.91
N ARG A 253 -19.74 -56.07 -0.38
CA ARG A 253 -18.73 -55.17 -0.93
C ARG A 253 -19.17 -53.71 -0.80
N ASN A 254 -20.39 -53.39 -1.21
CA ASN A 254 -20.94 -52.04 -1.13
C ASN A 254 -21.01 -51.53 0.32
N LEU A 255 -21.46 -52.37 1.27
CA LEU A 255 -21.49 -52.01 2.69
C LEU A 255 -20.09 -51.79 3.28
N ARG A 256 -19.10 -52.59 2.87
CA ARG A 256 -17.70 -52.40 3.30
C ARG A 256 -17.14 -51.07 2.78
N VAL A 257 -17.41 -50.73 1.52
CA VAL A 257 -17.00 -49.44 0.93
C VAL A 257 -17.68 -48.26 1.65
N LEU A 258 -18.99 -48.34 1.89
CA LEU A 258 -19.73 -47.32 2.64
C LEU A 258 -19.23 -47.18 4.09
N GLY A 259 -18.92 -48.29 4.76
CA GLY A 259 -18.34 -48.29 6.11
C GLY A 259 -16.95 -47.67 6.15
N LYS A 260 -16.10 -47.94 5.14
CA LYS A 260 -14.80 -47.25 5.01
C LYS A 260 -14.98 -45.76 4.78
N ALA A 261 -15.86 -45.36 3.84
CA ALA A 261 -16.15 -43.96 3.57
C ALA A 261 -16.70 -43.23 4.81
N ALA A 262 -17.53 -43.89 5.62
CA ALA A 262 -18.07 -43.34 6.87
C ALA A 262 -17.01 -43.10 7.97
N LYS A 263 -15.89 -43.84 7.95
CA LYS A 263 -14.77 -43.62 8.88
C LYS A 263 -14.00 -42.34 8.57
N HIS A 264 -14.01 -41.87 7.32
CA HIS A 264 -13.31 -40.64 6.95
C HIS A 264 -14.12 -39.41 7.39
N THR A 265 -13.48 -38.58 8.22
CA THR A 265 -14.03 -37.27 8.61
C THR A 265 -13.97 -36.26 7.47
N ASN A 266 -13.06 -36.47 6.51
CA ASN A 266 -12.83 -35.61 5.35
C ASN A 266 -13.57 -36.15 4.13
N VAL A 267 -14.47 -35.35 3.55
CA VAL A 267 -15.23 -35.74 2.35
C VAL A 267 -14.31 -36.02 1.16
N ARG A 268 -13.19 -35.32 1.05
CA ARG A 268 -12.19 -35.52 -0.04
C ARG A 268 -11.62 -36.94 -0.07
N GLU A 269 -11.46 -37.57 1.09
CA GLU A 269 -10.95 -38.93 1.21
C GLU A 269 -12.08 -39.97 1.03
N ALA A 270 -13.30 -39.61 1.43
CA ALA A 270 -14.47 -40.48 1.29
C ALA A 270 -14.93 -40.64 -0.17
N LEU A 271 -14.87 -39.57 -0.99
CA LEU A 271 -15.33 -39.59 -2.38
C LEU A 271 -14.69 -40.66 -3.28
N PRO A 272 -13.36 -40.83 -3.35
CA PRO A 272 -12.77 -41.87 -4.20
C PRO A 272 -13.15 -43.28 -3.76
N LEU A 273 -13.47 -43.50 -2.49
CA LEU A 273 -13.96 -44.79 -2.01
C LEU A 273 -15.38 -45.06 -2.54
N LEU A 274 -16.23 -44.04 -2.59
CA LEU A 274 -17.60 -44.17 -3.09
C LEU A 274 -17.68 -44.53 -4.59
N ASP A 275 -16.62 -44.26 -5.35
CA ASP A 275 -16.50 -44.69 -6.75
C ASP A 275 -16.34 -46.22 -6.91
N GLU A 276 -15.96 -46.94 -5.85
CA GLU A 276 -15.85 -48.40 -5.86
C GLU A 276 -17.21 -49.10 -5.71
N LEU A 277 -18.29 -48.35 -5.50
CA LEU A 277 -19.64 -48.91 -5.38
C LEU A 277 -20.13 -49.47 -6.71
N GLN A 278 -20.94 -50.52 -6.63
CA GLN A 278 -21.49 -51.22 -7.79
C GLN A 278 -23.03 -51.20 -7.80
N GLY A 279 -23.62 -51.45 -8.98
CA GLY A 279 -25.05 -51.65 -9.17
C GLY A 279 -25.93 -50.43 -8.89
N LEU A 280 -27.05 -50.66 -8.20
CA LEU A 280 -28.04 -49.61 -7.88
C LEU A 280 -27.50 -48.58 -6.88
N ALA A 281 -26.60 -49.00 -5.98
CA ALA A 281 -25.96 -48.10 -5.03
C ALA A 281 -25.07 -47.09 -5.77
N ALA A 282 -24.28 -47.54 -6.75
CA ALA A 282 -23.44 -46.68 -7.58
C ALA A 282 -24.25 -45.57 -8.27
N LYS A 283 -25.35 -45.92 -8.93
CA LYS A 283 -26.21 -44.93 -9.63
C LYS A 283 -26.79 -43.87 -8.70
N ARG A 284 -27.17 -44.25 -7.47
CA ARG A 284 -27.72 -43.32 -6.47
C ARG A 284 -26.65 -42.42 -5.86
N VAL A 285 -25.42 -42.91 -5.80
CA VAL A 285 -24.26 -42.20 -5.24
C VAL A 285 -23.64 -41.27 -6.27
N GLU A 286 -23.69 -41.61 -7.56
CA GLU A 286 -23.11 -40.85 -8.67
C GLU A 286 -23.60 -39.39 -8.69
N ALA A 287 -24.92 -39.16 -8.57
CA ALA A 287 -25.47 -37.81 -8.55
C ALA A 287 -24.91 -36.96 -7.38
N THR A 288 -24.91 -37.51 -6.16
CA THR A 288 -24.44 -36.81 -4.96
C THR A 288 -22.91 -36.66 -4.93
N THR A 289 -22.17 -37.64 -5.44
CA THR A 289 -20.70 -37.54 -5.55
C THR A 289 -20.30 -36.51 -6.59
N GLN A 290 -21.04 -36.39 -7.69
CA GLN A 290 -20.84 -35.34 -8.68
C GLN A 290 -21.10 -33.95 -8.08
N GLU A 291 -22.18 -33.77 -7.33
CA GLU A 291 -22.48 -32.53 -6.59
C GLU A 291 -21.36 -32.21 -5.59
N ALA A 292 -20.96 -33.18 -4.76
CA ALA A 292 -19.86 -33.00 -3.80
C ALA A 292 -18.52 -32.63 -4.48
N ARG A 293 -18.22 -33.25 -5.64
CA ARG A 293 -17.04 -32.91 -6.45
C ARG A 293 -17.12 -31.49 -6.99
N GLN A 294 -18.27 -31.07 -7.49
CA GLN A 294 -18.50 -29.71 -7.97
C GLN A 294 -18.28 -28.69 -6.84
N VAL A 295 -18.86 -28.91 -5.66
CA VAL A 295 -18.65 -28.05 -4.49
C VAL A 295 -17.18 -28.00 -4.08
N LEU A 296 -16.49 -29.14 -4.05
CA LEU A 296 -15.05 -29.18 -3.73
C LEU A 296 -14.20 -28.49 -4.79
N HIS A 297 -14.59 -28.56 -6.07
CA HIS A 297 -13.94 -27.86 -7.16
C HIS A 297 -14.08 -26.35 -7.00
N VAL A 298 -15.30 -25.85 -6.77
CA VAL A 298 -15.56 -24.43 -6.49
C VAL A 298 -14.74 -23.95 -5.29
N ARG A 299 -14.70 -24.72 -4.21
CA ARG A 299 -13.91 -24.35 -3.04
C ARG A 299 -12.41 -24.32 -3.32
N LYS A 300 -11.91 -25.22 -4.17
CA LYS A 300 -10.52 -25.20 -4.64
C LYS A 300 -10.25 -23.96 -5.48
N THR A 301 -11.16 -23.54 -6.36
CA THR A 301 -10.99 -22.33 -7.16
C THR A 301 -10.96 -21.08 -6.27
N PHE A 302 -11.83 -20.99 -5.25
CA PHE A 302 -11.78 -19.89 -4.27
C PHE A 302 -10.48 -19.85 -3.47
N ASN A 303 -10.03 -20.98 -2.93
CA ASN A 303 -8.74 -21.02 -2.24
C ASN A 303 -7.57 -20.61 -3.15
N THR A 304 -7.66 -20.91 -4.45
CA THR A 304 -6.63 -20.50 -5.42
C THR A 304 -6.69 -19.00 -5.67
N LEU A 305 -7.88 -18.42 -5.78
CA LEU A 305 -8.07 -16.97 -5.90
C LEU A 305 -7.55 -16.23 -4.66
N ASP A 306 -7.85 -16.71 -3.47
CA ASP A 306 -7.34 -16.12 -2.23
C ASP A 306 -5.82 -16.13 -2.17
N ASN A 307 -5.20 -17.24 -2.55
CA ASN A 307 -3.73 -17.34 -2.59
C ASN A 307 -3.13 -16.34 -3.60
N ILE A 308 -3.73 -16.20 -4.79
CA ILE A 308 -3.26 -15.24 -5.81
C ILE A 308 -3.38 -13.80 -5.28
N CYS A 309 -4.53 -13.45 -4.69
CA CYS A 309 -4.74 -12.14 -4.09
C CYS A 309 -3.73 -11.85 -2.97
N GLN A 310 -3.38 -12.85 -2.15
CA GLN A 310 -2.36 -12.71 -1.11
C GLN A 310 -0.95 -12.55 -1.69
N GLU A 311 -0.57 -13.36 -2.69
CA GLU A 311 0.73 -13.27 -3.36
C GLU A 311 0.93 -11.91 -4.04
N GLU A 312 -0.09 -11.38 -4.72
CA GLU A 312 0.01 -10.04 -5.32
C GLU A 312 0.05 -8.93 -4.27
N ARG A 313 -0.65 -9.09 -3.15
CA ARG A 313 -0.56 -8.14 -2.03
C ARG A 313 0.87 -8.12 -1.47
N LEU A 314 1.49 -9.28 -1.28
CA LEU A 314 2.89 -9.41 -0.87
C LEU A 314 3.87 -8.82 -1.90
N ALA A 315 3.62 -9.05 -3.19
CA ALA A 315 4.43 -8.47 -4.26
C ALA A 315 4.35 -6.92 -4.28
N ASN A 316 3.19 -6.35 -4.00
CA ASN A 316 3.02 -4.90 -3.89
C ASN A 316 3.78 -4.30 -2.70
N TYR A 317 3.82 -4.97 -1.53
CA TYR A 317 4.67 -4.51 -0.42
C TYR A 317 6.15 -4.53 -0.78
N ALA A 318 6.61 -5.62 -1.42
CA ALA A 318 7.99 -5.75 -1.86
C ALA A 318 8.36 -4.64 -2.86
N ALA A 319 7.46 -4.28 -3.78
CA ALA A 319 7.68 -3.20 -4.75
C ALA A 319 7.78 -1.82 -4.09
N ARG A 320 7.11 -1.60 -2.95
CA ARG A 320 7.19 -0.36 -2.16
C ARG A 320 8.38 -0.31 -1.22
N GLY A 321 9.09 -1.43 -1.02
CA GLY A 321 10.10 -1.56 0.02
C GLY A 321 9.51 -1.47 1.43
N GLU A 322 8.21 -1.72 1.58
CA GLU A 322 7.53 -1.73 2.86
C GLU A 322 7.60 -3.14 3.46
N ASP A 323 7.89 -3.22 4.77
CA ASP A 323 7.95 -4.48 5.49
C ASP A 323 6.51 -4.99 5.73
N PRO A 324 6.11 -6.17 5.22
CA PRO A 324 4.75 -6.69 5.34
C PRO A 324 4.29 -6.89 6.80
N SER A 325 5.21 -6.88 7.77
CA SER A 325 4.87 -6.96 9.19
C SER A 325 4.07 -5.74 9.69
N LYS A 326 4.25 -4.56 9.09
CA LYS A 326 3.56 -3.33 9.50
C LYS A 326 2.05 -3.43 9.27
N ASP A 327 1.63 -4.10 8.20
CA ASP A 327 0.21 -4.25 7.89
C ASP A 327 -0.46 -5.39 8.67
N GLN A 328 0.32 -6.32 9.22
CA GLN A 328 -0.20 -7.31 10.17
C GLN A 328 -0.65 -6.62 11.46
N GLU A 329 0.06 -5.57 11.87
CA GLU A 329 -0.33 -4.68 12.96
C GLU A 329 -1.60 -3.89 12.60
N TRP A 330 -1.69 -3.34 11.37
CA TRP A 330 -2.92 -2.67 10.91
C TRP A 330 -4.12 -3.61 10.80
N LEU A 331 -3.94 -4.85 10.36
CA LEU A 331 -5.01 -5.85 10.30
C LEU A 331 -5.43 -6.31 11.70
N GLU A 332 -4.52 -6.35 12.68
CA GLU A 332 -4.89 -6.60 14.08
C GLU A 332 -5.66 -5.43 14.71
N VAL A 333 -5.35 -4.19 14.31
CA VAL A 333 -6.00 -2.98 14.84
C VAL A 333 -7.33 -2.67 14.13
N PHE A 334 -7.43 -2.88 12.82
CA PHE A 334 -8.55 -2.43 11.98
C PHE A 334 -9.25 -3.55 11.20
N GLY A 335 -8.74 -4.77 11.21
CA GLY A 335 -9.41 -5.91 10.58
C GLY A 335 -10.72 -6.26 11.30
N PRO A 336 -11.69 -6.87 10.59
CA PRO A 336 -12.88 -7.42 11.24
C PRO A 336 -12.43 -8.38 12.35
N PRO A 337 -13.10 -8.39 13.52
CA PRO A 337 -12.64 -9.16 14.66
C PRO A 337 -12.54 -10.62 14.26
N VAL A 338 -11.31 -11.09 14.04
CA VAL A 338 -11.06 -12.49 13.74
C VAL A 338 -11.56 -13.25 14.96
N SER A 339 -12.62 -14.02 14.77
CA SER A 339 -13.19 -14.92 15.77
C SER A 339 -12.04 -15.70 16.40
N LYS A 340 -11.62 -15.27 17.59
CA LYS A 340 -10.56 -15.93 18.35
C LYS A 340 -11.11 -17.32 18.67
N GLN A 341 -10.73 -18.31 17.87
CA GLN A 341 -11.03 -19.70 18.19
C GLN A 341 -10.57 -19.94 19.63
N PRO A 342 -11.42 -20.55 20.48
CA PRO A 342 -11.09 -20.75 21.87
C PRO A 342 -9.79 -21.55 21.93
N LYS A 343 -8.72 -20.88 22.39
CA LYS A 343 -7.46 -21.55 22.70
C LYS A 343 -7.81 -22.61 23.73
N HIS A 344 -7.87 -23.87 23.31
CA HIS A 344 -8.03 -25.00 24.22
C HIS A 344 -6.85 -24.98 25.18
N ALA A 345 -7.08 -24.41 26.37
CA ALA A 345 -6.16 -24.49 27.47
C ALA A 345 -5.93 -25.98 27.74
N LYS A 346 -4.71 -26.46 27.48
CA LYS A 346 -4.23 -27.78 27.90
C LYS A 346 -4.12 -27.79 29.42
N GLY A 347 -5.25 -27.86 30.11
CA GLY A 347 -5.34 -28.13 31.53
C GLY A 347 -5.42 -29.63 31.74
N GLY A 348 -4.28 -30.27 32.03
CA GLY A 348 -4.24 -31.65 32.48
C GLY A 348 -4.94 -31.80 33.84
N LYS A 349 -6.16 -32.35 33.86
CA LYS A 349 -6.81 -32.87 35.07
C LYS A 349 -7.16 -34.34 34.88
N LYS A 350 -6.71 -35.15 35.85
CA LYS A 350 -6.88 -36.60 35.95
C LYS A 350 -8.37 -37.01 35.96
N PRO A 351 -8.72 -38.21 35.47
CA PRO A 351 -10.10 -38.67 35.38
C PRO A 351 -10.66 -39.07 36.76
N GLY A 352 -11.63 -38.29 37.25
CA GLY A 352 -12.48 -38.66 38.37
C GLY A 352 -13.66 -39.50 37.89
N LYS A 353 -13.88 -40.65 38.53
CA LYS A 353 -14.93 -41.64 38.24
C LYS A 353 -16.35 -41.04 38.22
N PRO A 354 -17.25 -41.49 37.33
CA PRO A 354 -18.63 -41.01 37.29
C PRO A 354 -19.49 -41.70 38.37
N LYS A 355 -20.30 -40.90 39.09
CA LYS A 355 -21.44 -41.38 39.89
C LYS A 355 -22.74 -41.14 39.11
N PRO A 356 -23.71 -42.06 39.16
CA PRO A 356 -24.98 -41.92 38.45
C PRO A 356 -25.91 -40.98 39.22
N LYS A 357 -26.50 -39.98 38.54
CA LYS A 357 -27.62 -39.20 39.05
C LYS A 357 -28.90 -39.55 38.30
N LYS A 358 -29.93 -39.79 39.11
CA LYS A 358 -31.27 -40.24 38.80
C LYS A 358 -32.01 -39.28 37.85
N ARG A 359 -32.73 -39.88 36.89
CA ARG A 359 -33.82 -39.29 36.11
C ARG A 359 -34.89 -38.72 37.06
N LYS A 360 -35.38 -37.53 36.78
CA LYS A 360 -36.76 -37.12 37.11
C LYS A 360 -37.39 -36.55 35.84
N ASN A 361 -38.48 -37.22 35.44
CA ASN A 361 -39.50 -36.72 34.54
C ASN A 361 -40.11 -35.44 35.13
N SER A 362 -40.36 -34.45 34.27
CA SER A 362 -41.53 -33.59 34.41
C SER A 362 -42.09 -33.33 33.01
N GLN A 363 -43.23 -33.98 32.74
CA GLN A 363 -44.17 -33.55 31.73
C GLN A 363 -44.66 -32.15 32.07
N GLN A 364 -44.72 -31.26 31.09
CA GLN A 364 -45.73 -30.20 31.07
C GLN A 364 -46.06 -29.89 29.60
N SER A 365 -47.27 -30.30 29.25
CA SER A 365 -48.09 -29.80 28.15
C SER A 365 -48.20 -28.28 28.20
N ASN A 366 -48.24 -27.63 27.04
CA ASN A 366 -49.20 -26.56 26.77
C ASN A 366 -49.37 -26.32 25.27
N SER A 367 -50.63 -26.46 24.85
CA SER A 367 -51.23 -26.09 23.59
C SER A 367 -51.70 -24.63 23.63
N MET A 368 -51.52 -23.86 22.55
CA MET A 368 -52.42 -22.78 22.08
C MET A 368 -51.79 -22.20 20.80
N VAL A 369 -52.35 -22.48 19.62
CA VAL A 369 -53.36 -21.65 18.91
C VAL A 369 -52.99 -20.16 18.90
N SER A 370 -52.58 -19.66 17.73
CA SER A 370 -52.99 -18.36 17.20
C SER A 370 -52.76 -18.34 15.69
N ARG A 371 -53.88 -18.35 14.96
CA ARG A 371 -54.02 -17.90 13.56
C ARG A 371 -53.83 -16.38 13.55
N GLY A 372 -53.10 -15.86 12.58
CA GLY A 372 -53.06 -14.44 12.24
C GLY A 372 -53.02 -14.30 10.73
N GLU A 373 -54.17 -13.97 10.14
CA GLU A 373 -54.34 -13.53 8.75
C GLU A 373 -54.16 -12.00 8.68
N THR A 374 -53.34 -11.50 7.77
CA THR A 374 -53.42 -10.16 7.15
C THR A 374 -52.70 -10.29 5.80
N SER A 375 -53.35 -10.34 4.62
CA SER A 375 -54.13 -9.33 3.90
C SER A 375 -53.43 -7.99 3.70
N SER A 376 -53.41 -7.57 2.42
CA SER A 376 -53.09 -6.23 1.88
C SER A 376 -51.58 -5.97 1.73
N GLN A 377 -51.05 -5.44 0.63
CA GLN A 377 -51.62 -4.60 -0.42
C GLN A 377 -50.68 -4.64 -1.64
N ALA A 378 -51.26 -4.69 -2.83
CA ALA A 378 -50.57 -4.48 -4.10
C ALA A 378 -50.23 -2.99 -4.24
N SER A 379 -49.06 -2.69 -4.79
CA SER A 379 -48.65 -1.35 -5.20
C SER A 379 -48.25 -1.41 -6.66
N GLU A 380 -49.08 -0.78 -7.49
CA GLU A 380 -48.79 -0.40 -8.86
C GLU A 380 -47.68 0.66 -8.90
N SER A 381 -46.75 0.54 -9.83
CA SER A 381 -45.94 1.65 -10.37
C SER A 381 -45.58 1.25 -11.81
N GLU A 382 -46.32 1.80 -12.75
CA GLU A 382 -45.90 2.91 -13.63
C GLU A 382 -44.86 2.47 -14.68
N LEU A 383 -45.40 2.12 -15.85
CA LEU A 383 -44.70 2.02 -17.12
C LEU A 383 -44.35 3.42 -17.61
N GLY A 384 -43.06 3.74 -17.65
CA GLY A 384 -42.52 4.85 -18.42
C GLY A 384 -42.06 4.38 -19.80
N ASP A 385 -42.82 4.78 -20.82
CA ASP A 385 -42.43 4.80 -22.23
C ASP A 385 -41.39 5.91 -22.45
N GLU A 386 -40.17 5.58 -22.88
CA GLU A 386 -39.28 6.53 -23.58
C GLU A 386 -38.56 5.84 -24.75
N SER A 387 -39.23 5.92 -25.90
CA SER A 387 -38.75 6.41 -27.20
C SER A 387 -37.32 6.13 -27.64
N ASP A 388 -37.23 5.33 -28.69
CA ASP A 388 -36.16 5.31 -29.69
C ASP A 388 -35.88 6.71 -30.27
N ASP A 389 -34.59 7.07 -30.41
CA ASP A 389 -34.17 7.87 -31.56
C ASP A 389 -32.79 7.50 -32.08
N ASN A 390 -32.82 7.04 -33.32
CA ASN A 390 -31.72 6.78 -34.23
C ASN A 390 -30.86 8.03 -34.45
N ARG A 391 -29.53 7.88 -34.46
CA ARG A 391 -28.72 8.57 -35.48
C ARG A 391 -27.42 7.86 -35.81
N SER A 392 -27.44 7.25 -36.99
CA SER A 392 -26.29 6.81 -37.77
C SER A 392 -25.71 7.97 -38.59
N THR A 393 -24.38 8.05 -38.69
CA THR A 393 -23.60 8.61 -39.83
C THR A 393 -22.15 8.10 -39.70
N THR A 394 -21.76 7.05 -40.43
CA THR A 394 -20.96 7.05 -41.68
C THR A 394 -19.49 7.51 -41.57
N SER A 395 -18.58 6.52 -41.63
CA SER A 395 -17.55 6.31 -42.68
C SER A 395 -16.73 7.50 -43.23
N LYS A 396 -15.39 7.40 -43.07
CA LYS A 396 -14.28 7.57 -44.06
C LYS A 396 -12.96 7.40 -43.26
N GLN A 397 -12.11 6.38 -43.38
CA GLN A 397 -11.41 5.72 -44.50
C GLN A 397 -10.36 6.61 -45.20
N SER A 398 -9.20 5.99 -45.49
CA SER A 398 -7.93 6.46 -46.11
C SER A 398 -6.96 7.22 -45.20
N ASP A 399 -5.64 7.08 -45.24
CA ASP A 399 -4.69 6.15 -45.87
C ASP A 399 -3.31 6.51 -45.30
N ALA A 400 -2.43 5.54 -45.07
CA ALA A 400 -0.99 5.62 -45.34
C ALA A 400 -0.26 4.38 -44.78
N SER A 401 0.03 3.50 -45.72
CA SER A 401 0.94 2.37 -45.65
C SER A 401 2.42 2.80 -45.63
N GLU A 402 3.27 2.09 -44.89
CA GLU A 402 4.68 1.75 -45.24
C GLU A 402 5.21 0.83 -44.11
N SER A 403 5.33 -0.49 -44.25
CA SER A 403 6.18 -1.30 -45.14
C SER A 403 7.69 -1.10 -44.96
N SER A 404 8.31 -1.90 -44.09
CA SER A 404 9.49 -2.73 -44.39
C SER A 404 9.90 -3.50 -43.13
N ARG A 405 9.83 -4.84 -43.05
CA ARG A 405 10.65 -5.92 -43.66
C ARG A 405 12.10 -6.02 -43.14
N VAL A 406 12.44 -7.27 -42.78
CA VAL A 406 13.78 -7.91 -42.61
C VAL A 406 14.52 -7.49 -41.32
N SER A 407 14.96 -8.37 -40.40
CA SER A 407 15.74 -9.59 -40.63
C SER A 407 15.78 -10.49 -39.39
N LYS A 408 15.65 -11.81 -39.62
CA LYS A 408 16.11 -12.87 -38.71
C LYS A 408 17.62 -13.03 -38.83
N ALA A 409 18.34 -13.00 -37.72
CA ALA A 409 19.69 -13.56 -37.54
C ALA A 409 19.84 -13.87 -36.03
N SER A 410 19.84 -15.12 -35.59
CA SER A 410 20.98 -16.05 -35.59
C SER A 410 22.30 -15.41 -35.13
N LYS A 411 22.66 -15.65 -33.86
CA LYS A 411 24.01 -15.52 -33.26
C LYS A 411 23.98 -16.28 -31.93
N GLN A 412 24.30 -17.57 -31.93
CA GLN A 412 25.65 -18.13 -31.74
C GLN A 412 26.44 -17.48 -30.60
N SER A 413 26.41 -18.23 -29.49
CA SER A 413 27.39 -18.33 -28.42
C SER A 413 28.83 -18.22 -28.91
N SER A 414 29.59 -17.32 -28.30
CA SER A 414 31.04 -17.41 -28.17
C SER A 414 31.46 -16.76 -26.86
N GLN A 415 31.77 -17.61 -25.87
CA GLN A 415 32.55 -17.26 -24.69
C GLN A 415 33.92 -16.77 -25.14
N VAL A 416 34.21 -15.49 -24.90
CA VAL A 416 35.56 -14.94 -24.96
C VAL A 416 35.93 -14.47 -23.56
N SER A 417 36.81 -15.24 -22.95
CA SER A 417 37.54 -14.92 -21.73
C SER A 417 38.41 -13.68 -21.96
N SER A 418 37.95 -12.51 -21.50
CA SER A 418 38.76 -11.30 -21.42
C SER A 418 39.42 -11.19 -20.05
N LYS A 419 40.72 -11.48 -20.00
CA LYS A 419 41.59 -11.14 -18.85
C LYS A 419 41.45 -9.65 -18.55
N PRO A 420 41.25 -9.23 -17.28
CA PRO A 420 41.17 -7.82 -16.94
C PRO A 420 42.55 -7.18 -17.14
N LYS A 421 42.61 -6.21 -18.07
CA LYS A 421 43.74 -5.29 -18.20
C LYS A 421 43.94 -4.58 -16.86
N GLY A 422 45.16 -4.65 -16.32
CA GLY A 422 45.52 -4.05 -15.04
C GLY A 422 45.14 -2.57 -14.99
N ARG A 423 44.30 -2.21 -14.02
CA ARG A 423 44.06 -0.81 -13.66
C ARG A 423 45.38 -0.18 -13.25
N SER A 424 45.69 1.00 -13.78
CA SER A 424 46.91 1.72 -13.47
C SER A 424 46.97 1.99 -11.96
N GLY A 425 48.17 1.94 -11.37
CA GLY A 425 48.35 2.14 -9.91
C GLY A 425 47.85 3.51 -9.41
N ILE A 426 47.62 4.47 -10.31
CA ILE A 426 47.03 5.78 -10.01
C ILE A 426 45.54 5.65 -9.69
N GLU A 427 44.81 4.83 -10.43
CA GLU A 427 43.38 4.58 -10.21
C GLU A 427 43.13 3.94 -8.83
N ILE A 428 44.00 3.01 -8.43
CA ILE A 428 43.91 2.32 -7.14
C ILE A 428 44.14 3.30 -5.99
N ARG A 429 45.11 4.23 -6.13
CA ARG A 429 45.37 5.26 -5.10
C ARG A 429 44.22 6.25 -4.98
N ARG A 430 43.57 6.62 -6.10
CA ARG A 430 42.39 7.47 -6.09
C ARG A 430 41.21 6.79 -5.38
N GLN A 431 40.93 5.52 -5.70
CA GLN A 431 39.87 4.75 -5.03
C GLN A 431 40.13 4.60 -3.53
N GLN A 432 41.39 4.39 -3.12
CA GLN A 432 41.73 4.34 -1.69
C GLN A 432 41.59 5.69 -0.98
N ALA A 433 41.81 6.81 -1.66
CA ALA A 433 41.59 8.14 -1.09
C ALA A 433 40.10 8.43 -0.93
N GLU A 434 39.29 8.14 -1.94
CA GLU A 434 37.83 8.29 -1.90
C GLU A 434 37.19 7.38 -0.83
N GLU A 435 37.71 6.15 -0.64
CA GLU A 435 37.22 5.25 0.42
C GLU A 435 37.57 5.77 1.83
N LYS A 436 38.74 6.39 2.01
CA LYS A 436 39.12 7.01 3.30
C LYS A 436 38.24 8.21 3.62
N GLU A 437 37.92 9.03 2.62
CA GLU A 437 37.03 10.18 2.79
C GLU A 437 35.61 9.73 3.18
N ARG A 438 35.07 8.70 2.53
CA ARG A 438 33.77 8.10 2.91
C ARG A 438 33.77 7.59 4.34
N LYS A 439 34.82 6.87 4.78
CA LYS A 439 34.94 6.40 6.16
C LYS A 439 35.04 7.54 7.18
N GLN A 440 35.66 8.66 6.81
CA GLN A 440 35.72 9.84 7.66
C GLN A 440 34.35 10.52 7.78
N GLN A 441 33.63 10.69 6.67
CA GLN A 441 32.27 11.24 6.69
C GLN A 441 31.29 10.38 7.49
N ASP A 442 31.40 9.05 7.43
CA ASP A 442 30.56 8.15 8.23
C ASP A 442 30.86 8.26 9.73
N LYS A 443 32.14 8.43 10.12
CA LYS A 443 32.51 8.68 11.52
C LYS A 443 31.92 10.01 12.02
N GLU A 444 31.98 11.07 11.23
CA GLU A 444 31.38 12.36 11.58
C GLU A 444 29.85 12.27 11.69
N ARG A 445 29.18 11.53 10.80
CA ARG A 445 27.74 11.27 10.90
C ARG A 445 27.39 10.51 12.19
N GLN A 446 28.14 9.48 12.53
CA GLN A 446 27.93 8.73 13.77
C GLN A 446 28.16 9.60 15.01
N GLN A 447 29.15 10.50 14.97
CA GLN A 447 29.42 11.41 16.08
C GLN A 447 28.28 12.43 16.27
N ARG A 448 27.77 13.02 15.17
CA ARG A 448 26.60 13.90 15.23
C ARG A 448 25.34 13.20 15.73
N PHE A 449 25.15 11.93 15.35
CA PHE A 449 24.02 11.14 15.85
C PHE A 449 24.12 10.90 17.36
N LYS A 450 25.32 10.61 17.87
CA LYS A 450 25.56 10.49 19.32
C LYS A 450 25.29 11.80 20.05
N GLU A 451 25.77 12.93 19.53
CA GLU A 451 25.52 14.25 20.13
C GLU A 451 24.02 14.59 20.16
N MET A 452 23.29 14.31 19.08
CA MET A 452 21.84 14.53 19.02
C MET A 452 21.08 13.66 20.04
N HIS A 453 21.49 12.41 20.21
CA HIS A 453 20.91 11.51 21.21
C HIS A 453 21.15 12.02 22.63
N THR A 454 22.38 12.47 22.93
CA THR A 454 22.70 13.06 24.23
C THR A 454 21.89 14.33 24.51
N ILE A 455 21.62 15.16 23.49
CA ILE A 455 20.75 16.34 23.65
C ILE A 455 19.31 15.90 23.97
N MET A 456 18.76 14.92 23.26
CA MET A 456 17.41 14.40 23.54
C MET A 456 17.29 13.82 24.95
N GLU A 457 18.26 12.99 25.38
CA GLU A 457 18.27 12.43 26.74
C GLU A 457 18.42 13.51 27.82
N SER A 458 19.10 14.62 27.53
CA SER A 458 19.21 15.73 28.47
C SER A 458 17.99 16.65 28.54
N SER A 459 17.04 16.54 27.60
CA SER A 459 15.82 17.36 27.58
C SER A 459 14.64 16.75 28.34
N ASP A 460 14.72 15.48 28.74
CA ASP A 460 13.62 14.79 29.44
C ASP A 460 13.69 14.89 30.98
N GLU A 461 14.69 15.58 31.56
CA GLU A 461 14.84 15.74 33.02
C GLU A 461 14.52 17.15 33.57
N GLU A 462 13.97 18.08 32.79
CA GLU A 462 13.42 19.32 33.38
C GLU A 462 11.99 19.10 33.86
N ASP A 463 11.91 18.79 35.16
CA ASP A 463 10.74 18.71 36.04
C ASP A 463 9.58 19.63 35.63
N PHE A 464 8.54 19.04 35.05
CA PHE A 464 7.19 19.61 35.03
C PHE A 464 6.59 19.47 36.43
N SER A 465 6.98 20.37 37.34
CA SER A 465 6.23 20.60 38.58
C SER A 465 4.84 21.16 38.24
N GLU A 466 3.88 20.25 38.30
CA GLU A 466 2.44 20.39 38.20
C GLU A 466 1.92 21.47 39.17
N SER A 467 1.76 22.70 38.69
CA SER A 467 0.95 23.72 39.37
C SER A 467 -0.48 23.60 38.87
N GLY A 468 -1.32 22.90 39.64
CA GLY A 468 -2.76 22.87 39.43
C GLY A 468 -3.37 24.26 39.59
N THR A 469 -3.99 24.74 38.53
CA THR A 469 -5.02 25.78 38.56
C THR A 469 -6.24 25.23 37.85
N GLU A 470 -7.26 24.95 38.64
CA GLU A 470 -8.62 24.66 38.22
C GLU A 470 -9.12 25.87 37.41
N GLU A 471 -9.39 25.70 36.12
CA GLU A 471 -10.19 26.64 35.35
C GLU A 471 -11.47 25.96 34.86
N GLU A 472 -12.54 26.66 35.19
CA GLU A 472 -13.96 26.37 35.04
C GLU A 472 -14.34 26.30 33.56
N SER A 473 -15.24 25.37 33.26
CA SER A 473 -15.75 25.02 31.94
C SER A 473 -16.76 26.03 31.40
N ASP A 474 -16.47 26.64 30.24
CA ASP A 474 -17.39 27.49 29.46
C ASP A 474 -17.59 26.93 28.02
N ASP A 475 -17.82 25.62 27.88
CA ASP A 475 -17.99 24.95 26.57
C ASP A 475 -19.45 24.73 26.13
N ASP A 476 -20.45 25.19 26.89
CA ASP A 476 -21.87 24.93 26.56
C ASP A 476 -22.52 25.95 25.61
N ASP A 477 -21.85 27.05 25.22
CA ASP A 477 -22.50 28.15 24.47
C ASP A 477 -22.22 28.22 22.95
N MET A 478 -21.33 27.38 22.39
CA MET A 478 -21.04 27.42 20.94
C MET A 478 -21.87 26.49 20.06
N MET A 479 -22.55 25.48 20.62
CA MET A 479 -23.35 24.55 19.82
C MET A 479 -24.72 25.11 19.40
N THR A 480 -25.20 26.18 20.03
CA THR A 480 -26.50 26.80 19.74
C THR A 480 -26.48 27.79 18.57
N ALA A 481 -25.29 28.25 18.15
CA ALA A 481 -25.15 29.23 17.07
C ALA A 481 -25.13 28.57 15.67
N VAL A 482 -24.72 27.30 15.57
CA VAL A 482 -24.58 26.61 14.28
C VAL A 482 -25.92 26.09 13.76
N GLU A 483 -26.86 25.72 14.64
CA GLU A 483 -28.19 25.23 14.22
C GLU A 483 -29.11 26.32 13.62
N LYS A 484 -28.86 27.61 13.90
CA LYS A 484 -29.67 28.70 13.31
C LYS A 484 -29.30 29.07 11.87
N ILE A 485 -28.14 28.64 11.37
CA ILE A 485 -27.71 28.98 9.99
C ILE A 485 -28.21 27.96 8.97
N LEU A 486 -28.52 26.72 9.38
CA LEU A 486 -28.96 25.66 8.47
C LEU A 486 -30.47 25.59 8.22
N ALA A 487 -31.28 26.36 8.95
CA ALA A 487 -32.76 26.29 8.86
C ALA A 487 -33.43 27.35 7.96
N GLY A 488 -32.68 28.28 7.36
CA GLY A 488 -33.25 29.43 6.63
C GLY A 488 -32.86 29.48 5.15
N GLY A 489 -33.46 28.65 4.29
CA GLY A 489 -33.06 28.60 2.88
C GLY A 489 -34.03 27.96 1.90
N THR A 490 -35.33 28.25 1.96
CA THR A 490 -36.27 27.96 0.85
C THR A 490 -36.86 29.25 0.30
N GLY A 491 -36.12 29.88 -0.63
CA GLY A 491 -36.58 31.02 -1.43
C GLY A 491 -36.90 30.58 -2.85
N ARG A 492 -38.21 30.43 -3.13
CA ARG A 492 -38.84 30.13 -4.42
C ARG A 492 -38.78 31.39 -5.30
N VAL A 493 -38.21 31.32 -6.50
CA VAL A 493 -38.29 32.39 -7.51
C VAL A 493 -39.17 31.92 -8.66
N ARG A 494 -40.09 32.80 -9.06
CA ARG A 494 -41.03 32.68 -10.17
C ARG A 494 -40.53 33.53 -11.33
#